data_AF-A0A7Y1EZ89-F1
#
_entry.id   AF-A0A7Y1EZ89-F1
#
_cell.length_a   1.000
_cell.length_b   1.000
_cell.length_c   1.000
_cell.angle_alpha   90.00
_cell.angle_beta   90.00
_cell.angle_gamma   90.00
#
_symmetry.space_group_name_H-M   'P 1'
#
loop_
_entity.id
_entity.type
_entity.pdbx_description
1 polymer ?
#
loop_
_entity_poly.entity_id
_entity_poly.type
_entity_poly.pdbx_seq_one_letter_code
_entity_poly.pdbx_strand_id
1 'polypeptide(L)'
;MWGQRFCSALKRCANNQREIWQRFNWPGRSDHPGASLSWTSIHTGERLFGDFQGTWGLIRLLEKAQITHLDDGDSHYRMVLKAPDGASLTWNLRTELGAGPLALLQLRDFTLPQQIFLSEGAVEVPYAQIDR
;
A
#
# COMPACT_ATOMS: atom_id res chain seq x y z
N MET A 1 -5.78 6.08 -9.68
CA MET A 1 -5.90 4.72 -9.13
C MET A 1 -7.37 4.39 -8.97
N TRP A 2 -7.80 3.18 -9.31
CA TRP A 2 -9.20 2.76 -9.29
C TRP A 2 -9.41 1.68 -8.23
N GLY A 3 -10.38 1.80 -7.35
CA GLY A 3 -10.76 0.73 -6.41
C GLY A 3 -12.24 0.44 -6.50
N GLN A 4 -12.66 -0.82 -6.40
CA GLN A 4 -14.07 -1.09 -6.15
C GLN A 4 -14.37 -0.74 -4.69
N ARG A 5 -15.44 0.04 -4.47
CA ARG A 5 -15.98 0.21 -3.13
C ARG A 5 -16.93 -0.96 -2.85
N PHE A 6 -16.60 -1.75 -1.83
CA PHE A 6 -17.62 -2.25 -0.93
C PHE A 6 -17.68 -1.30 0.25
N CYS A 7 -18.87 -0.82 0.56
CA CYS A 7 -19.06 0.31 1.44
C CYS A 7 -18.58 -0.01 2.85
N SER A 8 -17.53 0.69 3.28
CA SER A 8 -17.10 0.73 4.67
C SER A 8 -16.21 1.99 4.85
N ALA A 9 -16.71 2.98 5.59
CA ALA A 9 -16.21 4.36 5.85
C ALA A 9 -16.11 5.38 4.70
N LEU A 10 -17.24 5.99 4.34
CA LEU A 10 -17.49 7.45 4.48
C LEU A 10 -18.97 7.66 4.14
N LYS A 11 -19.75 8.09 5.14
CA LYS A 11 -21.15 8.58 5.05
C LYS A 11 -21.91 8.14 3.79
N ARG A 12 -22.80 7.14 3.95
CA ARG A 12 -23.80 6.62 2.99
C ARG A 12 -23.30 5.54 2.00
N CYS A 13 -23.46 4.28 2.37
CA CYS A 13 -24.19 3.33 1.51
C CYS A 13 -25.03 2.41 2.39
N ALA A 14 -26.29 2.79 2.59
CA ALA A 14 -27.30 1.84 3.01
C ALA A 14 -27.67 0.98 1.78
N ASN A 15 -27.76 -0.34 1.98
CA ASN A 15 -28.26 -1.37 1.06
C ASN A 15 -27.44 -1.70 -0.18
N ASN A 16 -26.45 -2.58 -0.06
CA ASN A 16 -26.05 -3.56 -1.09
C ASN A 16 -26.12 -3.08 -2.56
N GLN A 17 -25.66 -1.85 -2.83
CA GLN A 17 -25.74 -1.27 -4.17
C GLN A 17 -24.56 -1.76 -5.00
N ARG A 18 -24.79 -1.95 -6.30
CA ARG A 18 -23.83 -2.42 -7.32
C ARG A 18 -22.42 -1.93 -7.05
N GLU A 19 -21.47 -2.84 -7.19
CA GLU A 19 -20.04 -2.52 -7.15
C GLU A 19 -19.72 -1.43 -8.17
N ILE A 20 -19.14 -0.33 -7.69
CA ILE A 20 -18.71 0.78 -8.55
C ILE A 20 -17.22 1.00 -8.33
N TRP A 21 -16.49 1.10 -9.43
CA TRP A 21 -15.11 1.54 -9.44
C TRP A 21 -15.05 3.04 -9.11
N GLN A 22 -14.21 3.39 -8.14
CA GLN A 22 -14.00 4.77 -7.71
C GLN A 22 -12.53 5.11 -7.86
N ARG A 23 -12.30 6.22 -8.55
CA ARG A 23 -10.96 6.75 -8.71
C ARG A 23 -10.58 7.53 -7.48
N PHE A 24 -9.37 7.33 -6.99
CA PHE A 24 -8.76 8.19 -5.98
C PHE A 24 -7.33 8.55 -6.38
N ASN A 25 -6.88 9.66 -5.80
CA ASN A 25 -5.53 10.18 -5.97
C ASN A 25 -4.81 10.11 -4.63
N TRP A 26 -3.56 9.65 -4.67
CA TRP A 26 -2.69 9.58 -3.50
C TRP A 26 -1.27 9.99 -3.94
N PRO A 27 -0.57 10.87 -3.21
CA PRO A 27 -1.07 11.71 -2.12
C PRO A 27 -2.22 12.64 -2.55
N GLY A 28 -3.24 12.77 -1.70
CA GLY A 28 -4.33 13.71 -1.93
C GLY A 28 -3.94 15.14 -1.51
N ARG A 29 -4.63 16.15 -2.04
CA ARG A 29 -4.52 17.56 -1.62
C ARG A 29 -5.54 17.87 -0.52
N SER A 30 -5.47 17.18 0.61
CA SER A 30 -6.38 17.38 1.74
C SER A 30 -5.64 18.04 2.90
N ASP A 31 -6.31 18.95 3.61
CA ASP A 31 -5.79 19.60 4.82
C ASP A 31 -5.71 18.63 6.03
N HIS A 32 -6.44 17.50 5.95
CA HIS A 32 -6.41 16.42 6.93
C HIS A 32 -6.09 15.10 6.24
N PRO A 33 -4.82 14.87 5.85
CA PRO A 33 -4.44 13.65 5.17
C PRO A 33 -4.54 12.45 6.13
N GLY A 34 -5.06 11.33 5.63
CA GLY A 34 -5.20 10.10 6.39
C GLY A 34 -6.01 9.07 5.64
N ALA A 35 -6.12 7.87 6.21
CA ALA A 35 -7.03 6.83 5.76
C ALA A 35 -7.69 6.18 6.97
N SER A 36 -9.02 6.15 6.98
CA SER A 36 -9.80 5.45 7.98
C SER A 36 -10.71 4.43 7.32
N LEU A 37 -10.93 3.32 8.02
CA LEU A 37 -11.77 2.24 7.56
C LEU A 37 -12.74 1.88 8.68
N SER A 38 -14.05 1.97 8.44
CA SER A 38 -15.11 1.50 9.34
C SER A 38 -15.94 0.48 8.59
N TRP A 39 -16.40 -0.58 9.25
CA TRP A 39 -17.29 -1.57 8.67
C TRP A 39 -18.51 -1.79 9.54
N THR A 40 -19.61 -2.21 8.92
CA THR A 40 -20.85 -2.50 9.63
C THR A 40 -21.11 -3.99 9.57
N SER A 41 -21.20 -4.62 10.73
CA SER A 41 -21.59 -6.01 10.88
C SER A 41 -23.06 -6.11 11.27
N ILE A 42 -23.70 -7.21 10.85
CA ILE A 42 -25.12 -7.49 11.15
C ILE A 42 -25.32 -7.66 12.67
N HIS A 43 -24.33 -8.25 13.35
CA HIS A 43 -24.46 -8.60 14.76
C HIS A 43 -23.98 -7.50 15.71
N THR A 44 -23.03 -6.65 15.28
CA THR A 44 -22.33 -5.72 16.18
C THR A 44 -22.41 -4.24 15.78
N GLY A 45 -23.10 -3.92 14.69
CA GLY A 45 -23.22 -2.55 14.19
C GLY A 45 -21.94 -2.03 13.52
N GLU A 46 -21.83 -0.70 13.38
CA GLU A 46 -20.65 -0.04 12.80
C GLU A 46 -19.45 -0.06 13.77
N ARG A 47 -18.27 -0.40 13.26
CA ARG A 47 -17.01 -0.49 13.98
C ARG A 47 -15.89 0.16 13.17
N LEU A 48 -14.95 0.81 13.84
CA LEU A 48 -13.75 1.35 13.23
C LEU A 48 -12.65 0.27 13.19
N PHE A 49 -12.13 -0.03 12.00
CA PHE A 49 -11.03 -0.98 11.82
C PHE A 49 -9.70 -0.33 12.17
N GLY A 50 -9.49 0.87 11.66
CA GLY A 50 -8.30 1.65 11.93
C GLY A 50 -8.45 3.06 11.38
N ASP A 51 -7.76 3.97 12.04
CA ASP A 51 -7.61 5.35 11.60
C ASP A 51 -6.13 5.69 11.55
N PHE A 52 -5.63 5.92 10.34
CA PHE A 52 -4.23 6.13 10.05
C PHE A 52 -4.02 7.56 9.57
N GLN A 53 -3.50 8.39 10.47
CA GLN A 53 -3.31 9.81 10.22
C GLN A 53 -2.05 10.10 9.37
N GLY A 54 -2.10 11.21 8.63
CA GLY A 54 -1.02 11.70 7.78
C GLY A 54 -1.06 11.17 6.34
N THR A 55 -0.22 11.74 5.47
CA THR A 55 -0.13 11.39 4.04
C THR A 55 0.09 9.90 3.78
N TRP A 56 0.84 9.25 4.67
CA TRP A 56 1.14 7.81 4.62
C TRP A 56 0.04 6.91 5.19
N GLY A 57 -1.09 7.47 5.63
CA GLY A 57 -2.19 6.72 6.23
C GLY A 57 -2.70 5.59 5.34
N LEU A 58 -2.85 5.85 4.04
CA LEU A 58 -3.25 4.83 3.07
C LEU A 58 -2.26 3.67 3.04
N ILE A 59 -0.96 3.95 2.98
CA ILE A 59 0.07 2.89 2.90
C ILE A 59 0.04 2.02 4.15
N ARG A 60 -0.12 2.62 5.33
CA ARG A 60 -0.28 1.88 6.59
C ARG A 60 -1.55 1.04 6.63
N LEU A 61 -2.65 1.50 6.02
CA LEU A 61 -3.86 0.71 5.87
C LEU A 61 -3.62 -0.49 4.93
N LEU A 62 -3.00 -0.26 3.76
CA LEU A 62 -2.69 -1.29 2.78
C LEU A 62 -1.73 -2.35 3.35
N GLU A 63 -0.79 -1.93 4.20
CA GLU A 63 0.13 -2.81 4.94
C GLU A 63 -0.61 -3.82 5.83
N LYS A 64 -1.80 -3.48 6.35
CA LYS A 64 -2.61 -4.41 7.16
C LYS A 64 -3.36 -5.42 6.32
N ALA A 65 -3.44 -5.21 5.01
CA ALA A 65 -4.20 -6.07 4.13
C ALA A 65 -3.35 -7.20 3.55
N GLN A 66 -3.99 -8.34 3.34
CA GLN A 66 -3.45 -9.39 2.50
C GLN A 66 -3.73 -9.03 1.04
N ILE A 67 -2.65 -8.91 0.25
CA ILE A 67 -2.71 -8.48 -1.14
C ILE A 67 -2.37 -9.67 -2.03
N THR A 68 -3.22 -9.94 -3.02
CA THR A 68 -3.04 -11.02 -3.99
C THR A 68 -3.18 -10.44 -5.40
N HIS A 69 -2.24 -10.75 -6.29
CA HIS A 69 -2.37 -10.39 -7.71
C HIS A 69 -3.52 -11.15 -8.36
N LEU A 70 -4.31 -10.47 -9.17
CA LEU A 70 -5.46 -11.06 -9.89
C LEU A 70 -5.20 -11.27 -11.38
N ASP A 71 -4.24 -10.56 -11.96
CA ASP A 71 -3.91 -10.63 -13.38
C ASP A 71 -2.39 -10.68 -13.62
N ASP A 72 -2.00 -11.10 -14.83
CA ASP A 72 -0.61 -11.07 -15.31
C ASP A 72 -0.15 -9.65 -15.66
N GLY A 73 -1.05 -8.66 -15.60
CA GLY A 73 -0.81 -7.27 -15.99
C GLY A 73 -0.27 -6.36 -14.88
N ASP A 74 0.07 -6.92 -13.71
CA ASP A 74 0.56 -6.20 -12.53
C ASP A 74 -0.28 -4.98 -12.12
N SER A 75 -1.57 -4.99 -12.48
CA SER A 75 -2.43 -3.83 -12.33
C SER A 75 -3.68 -4.12 -11.51
N HIS A 76 -4.11 -5.39 -11.39
CA HIS A 76 -5.28 -5.78 -10.59
C HIS A 76 -4.88 -6.60 -9.37
N TYR A 77 -5.40 -6.19 -8.23
CA TYR A 77 -5.06 -6.73 -6.93
C TYR A 77 -6.34 -7.00 -6.15
N ARG A 78 -6.38 -8.11 -5.43
CA ARG A 78 -7.36 -8.36 -4.37
C ARG A 78 -6.75 -7.98 -3.04
N MET A 79 -7.47 -7.18 -2.28
CA MET A 79 -7.12 -6.74 -0.94
C MET A 79 -8.09 -7.36 0.05
N VAL A 80 -7.60 -8.05 1.08
CA VAL A 80 -8.41 -8.65 2.14
C VAL A 80 -7.94 -8.15 3.50
N LEU A 81 -8.84 -7.55 4.28
CA LEU A 81 -8.63 -7.18 5.68
C LEU A 81 -9.47 -8.08 6.58
N LYS A 82 -8.82 -8.71 7.57
CA LYS A 82 -9.51 -9.51 8.59
C LYS A 82 -9.94 -8.57 9.71
N ALA A 83 -11.25 -8.34 9.82
CA ALA A 83 -11.81 -7.56 10.89
C ALA A 83 -11.73 -8.33 12.23
N PRO A 84 -11.67 -7.62 13.38
CA PRO A 84 -11.63 -8.23 14.71
C PRO A 84 -12.80 -9.17 15.04
N ASP A 85 -13.94 -9.01 14.38
CA ASP A 85 -15.12 -9.88 14.51
C ASP A 85 -15.05 -11.15 13.65
N GLY A 86 -13.93 -11.38 12.95
CA GLY A 86 -13.72 -12.49 12.02
C GLY A 86 -14.24 -12.24 10.61
N ALA A 87 -14.92 -11.11 10.35
CA ALA A 87 -15.35 -10.76 9.01
C ALA A 87 -14.14 -10.52 8.08
N SER A 88 -14.27 -10.89 6.81
CA SER A 88 -13.25 -10.63 5.79
C SER A 88 -13.73 -9.53 4.87
N LEU A 89 -13.15 -8.34 5.02
CA LEU A 89 -13.45 -7.20 4.17
C LEU A 89 -12.59 -7.30 2.91
N THR A 90 -13.23 -7.44 1.75
CA THR A 90 -12.55 -7.71 0.47
C THR A 90 -12.81 -6.59 -0.53
N TRP A 91 -11.75 -6.13 -1.20
CA TRP A 91 -11.83 -5.16 -2.29
C TRP A 91 -10.96 -5.54 -3.47
N ASN A 92 -11.34 -5.08 -4.65
CA ASN A 92 -10.49 -5.10 -5.83
C ASN A 92 -9.84 -3.72 -6.00
N LEU A 93 -8.52 -3.70 -6.14
CA LEU A 93 -7.72 -2.51 -6.39
C LEU A 93 -7.12 -2.62 -7.79
N ARG A 94 -7.25 -1.55 -8.56
CA ARG A 94 -6.67 -1.39 -9.88
C ARG A 94 -5.78 -0.16 -9.93
N THR A 95 -4.55 -0.35 -10.38
CA THR A 95 -3.59 0.75 -10.57
C THR A 95 -3.63 1.25 -12.02
N GLU A 96 -3.17 2.47 -12.24
CA GLU A 96 -3.05 3.04 -13.59
C GLU A 96 -1.70 2.71 -14.21
N LEU A 97 -0.66 2.56 -13.38
CA LEU A 97 0.71 2.27 -13.79
C LEU A 97 1.40 1.43 -12.71
N GLY A 98 1.99 0.29 -13.12
CA GLY A 98 2.69 -0.65 -12.23
C GLY A 98 1.90 -1.01 -10.98
N ALA A 99 2.60 -1.25 -9.86
CA ALA A 99 1.96 -1.55 -8.57
C ALA A 99 1.38 -0.31 -7.85
N GLY A 100 1.44 0.88 -8.45
CA GLY A 100 0.93 2.13 -7.86
C GLY A 100 1.45 2.37 -6.44
N PRO A 101 0.58 2.57 -5.43
CA PRO A 101 0.99 2.84 -4.06
C PRO A 101 1.53 1.58 -3.37
N LEU A 102 1.23 0.38 -3.89
CA LEU A 102 1.69 -0.88 -3.33
C LEU A 102 3.19 -1.07 -3.52
N ALA A 103 3.77 -0.43 -4.55
CA ALA A 103 5.23 -0.42 -4.74
C ALA A 103 5.96 0.12 -3.50
N LEU A 104 5.34 1.03 -2.75
CA LEU A 104 5.94 1.62 -1.54
C LEU A 104 5.99 0.64 -0.37
N LEU A 105 5.21 -0.44 -0.39
CA LEU A 105 5.31 -1.50 0.62
C LEU A 105 6.65 -2.24 0.52
N GLN A 106 7.29 -2.27 -0.66
CA GLN A 106 8.62 -2.87 -0.85
C GLN A 106 9.74 -2.05 -0.21
N LEU A 107 9.50 -0.76 0.07
CA LEU A 107 10.46 0.10 0.75
C LEU A 107 10.44 -0.09 2.27
N ARG A 108 9.56 -0.95 2.80
CA ARG A 108 9.52 -1.27 4.21
C ARG A 108 10.80 -2.02 4.59
N ASP A 109 11.46 -1.54 5.64
CA ASP A 109 12.71 -2.11 6.16
C ASP A 109 13.84 -2.14 5.12
N PHE A 110 13.71 -1.36 4.04
CA PHE A 110 14.74 -1.22 3.03
C PHE A 110 15.92 -0.43 3.60
N THR A 111 17.09 -1.06 3.61
CA THR A 111 18.35 -0.41 3.99
C THR A 111 19.24 -0.22 2.78
N LEU A 112 19.68 1.01 2.55
CA LEU A 112 20.61 1.32 1.48
C LEU A 112 21.98 0.70 1.79
N PRO A 113 22.60 -0.05 0.86
CA PRO A 113 23.92 -0.64 1.09
C PRO A 113 24.98 0.44 1.30
N GLN A 114 25.84 0.24 2.30
CA GLN A 114 26.89 1.21 2.65
C GLN A 114 28.03 1.28 1.63
N GLN A 115 28.17 0.25 0.80
CA GLN A 115 29.25 0.12 -0.17
C GLN A 115 28.68 -0.22 -1.55
N ILE A 116 29.15 0.51 -2.55
CA ILE A 116 28.79 0.30 -3.97
C ILE A 116 29.76 -0.69 -4.62
N PHE A 117 31.00 -0.74 -4.11
CA PHE A 117 32.05 -1.63 -4.60
C PHE A 117 32.49 -2.59 -3.49
N LEU A 118 32.46 -3.89 -3.78
CA LEU A 118 33.09 -4.90 -2.94
C LEU A 118 34.59 -4.88 -3.27
N SER A 119 35.40 -4.28 -2.39
CA SER A 119 36.85 -4.35 -2.48
C SER A 119 37.34 -5.70 -1.96
N GLU A 120 37.10 -6.77 -2.72
CA GLU A 120 37.84 -8.02 -2.53
C GLU A 120 39.26 -7.80 -3.04
N GLY A 121 40.21 -7.61 -2.12
CA GLY A 121 41.64 -7.64 -2.42
C GLY A 121 42.09 -6.54 -3.37
N ALA A 122 42.05 -5.28 -2.92
CA ALA A 122 42.87 -4.24 -3.55
C ALA A 122 44.35 -4.60 -3.33
N VAL A 123 44.94 -5.31 -4.28
CA VAL A 123 46.40 -5.43 -4.38
C VAL A 123 46.90 -4.03 -4.69
N GLU A 124 47.55 -3.39 -3.72
CA GLU A 124 48.27 -2.14 -3.91
C GLU A 124 49.30 -2.35 -5.04
N VAL A 125 48.99 -1.84 -6.23
CA VAL A 125 49.96 -1.79 -7.33
C VAL A 125 50.77 -0.52 -7.13
N PRO A 126 52.08 -0.59 -6.78
CA PRO A 126 52.88 0.61 -6.61
C PRO A 126 53.10 1.22 -8.00
N TYR A 127 52.57 2.43 -8.22
CA TYR A 127 52.92 3.19 -9.42
C TYR A 127 54.43 3.47 -9.41
N ALA A 128 55.11 3.04 -10.46
CA ALA A 128 56.55 3.20 -10.62
C ALA A 128 56.95 4.69 -10.48
N GLN A 129 57.82 4.97 -9.52
CA GLN A 129 58.50 6.26 -9.39
C GLN A 129 59.39 6.44 -10.62
N ILE A 130 59.04 7.38 -11.48
CA ILE A 130 59.92 7.83 -12.57
C ILE A 130 60.99 8.70 -11.90
N ASP A 131 62.17 8.11 -11.74
CA ASP A 131 63.38 8.76 -11.24
C ASP A 131 63.83 9.84 -12.23
N ARG A 132 64.33 10.96 -11.70
CA ARG A 132 64.44 12.26 -12.38
C ARG A 132 65.85 12.55 -12.89
#